data_AF-A0A7D5ZEU1-F1
#
_entry.id   AF-A0A7D5ZEU1-F1
#
_cell.length_a   1.000
_cell.length_b   1.000
_cell.length_c   1.000
_cell.angle_alpha   90.00
_cell.angle_beta   90.00
_cell.angle_gamma   90.00
#
_symmetry.space_group_name_H-M   'P 1'
#
loop_
_entity.id
_entity.type
_entity.pdbx_description
1 polymer ?
#
loop_
_entity_poly.entity_id
_entity_poly.type
_entity_poly.pdbx_seq_one_letter_code
_entity_poly.pdbx_strand_id
1 'polypeptide(L)'
;MKPSALLGVVLLCLSATVLAKPKTGAEWDRCVQNVPEQVFRDSGRFGVDEWVAKHCGATKPLEGGKMAKADCDRLFEIQQECKRFEADNLWSLSNASRGNANSLLAGQKLEQFDQLCQAVGHGKAMPSMPSFSARFCTK
;
A
#
# COMPACT_ATOMS: atom_id res chain seq x y z
N MET A 1 42.69 2.54 -53.21
CA MET A 1 42.52 2.86 -51.77
C MET A 1 41.04 3.07 -51.51
N LYS A 2 40.49 2.34 -50.52
CA LYS A 2 39.18 2.55 -49.85
C LYS A 2 39.21 3.88 -49.04
N PRO A 3 38.12 4.44 -48.45
CA PRO A 3 36.68 4.10 -48.50
C PRO A 3 35.69 5.33 -48.41
N SER A 4 34.39 5.01 -48.23
CA SER A 4 33.38 5.73 -47.40
C SER A 4 32.75 7.04 -47.94
N ALA A 5 31.49 7.41 -47.68
CA ALA A 5 30.51 7.07 -46.62
C ALA A 5 29.07 7.25 -47.20
N LEU A 6 28.10 6.34 -47.07
CA LEU A 6 27.22 6.08 -45.91
C LEU A 6 26.87 7.32 -45.09
N LEU A 7 25.59 7.72 -45.10
CA LEU A 7 24.89 8.12 -43.88
C LEU A 7 23.38 7.94 -44.04
N GLY A 8 22.91 6.87 -43.41
CA GLY A 8 21.52 6.45 -43.34
C GLY A 8 20.74 7.23 -42.29
N VAL A 9 19.43 7.21 -42.52
CA VAL A 9 18.36 7.80 -41.72
C VAL A 9 18.42 7.33 -40.27
N VAL A 10 18.39 8.30 -39.35
CA VAL A 10 18.30 8.12 -37.90
C VAL A 10 16.92 7.52 -37.55
N LEU A 11 16.91 6.26 -37.09
CA LEU A 11 15.75 5.67 -36.44
C LEU A 11 15.75 6.13 -34.97
N LEU A 12 14.83 7.03 -34.62
CA LEU A 12 14.52 7.37 -33.23
C LEU A 12 13.90 6.14 -32.54
N CYS A 13 14.68 5.46 -31.72
CA CYS A 13 14.15 4.50 -30.75
C CYS A 13 13.33 5.25 -29.69
N LEU A 14 12.00 5.21 -29.82
CA LEU A 14 11.11 5.47 -28.69
C LEU A 14 11.47 4.49 -27.58
N SER A 15 12.11 5.01 -26.52
CA SER A 15 12.35 4.27 -25.29
C SER A 15 11.00 4.01 -24.63
N ALA A 16 10.42 2.84 -24.88
CA ALA A 16 9.34 2.33 -24.05
C ALA A 16 9.88 2.24 -22.62
N THR A 17 9.43 3.13 -21.73
CA THR A 17 9.56 2.93 -20.29
C THR A 17 8.81 1.66 -19.95
N VAL A 18 9.55 0.55 -19.91
CA VAL A 18 9.09 -0.69 -19.31
C VAL A 18 8.78 -0.35 -17.86
N LEU A 19 7.50 -0.19 -17.53
CA LEU A 19 7.03 -0.22 -16.14
C LEU A 19 7.39 -1.61 -15.62
N ALA A 20 8.59 -1.74 -15.06
CA ALA A 20 9.00 -2.96 -14.40
C ALA A 20 8.00 -3.23 -13.28
N LYS A 21 7.40 -4.42 -13.29
CA LYS A 21 6.53 -4.85 -12.19
C LYS A 21 7.31 -4.71 -10.88
N PRO A 22 6.71 -4.15 -9.82
CA PRO A 22 7.38 -4.03 -8.54
C PRO A 22 7.88 -5.39 -8.09
N LYS A 23 9.10 -5.42 -7.55
CA LYS A 23 9.70 -6.65 -7.04
C LYS A 23 9.02 -7.00 -5.72
N THR A 24 8.61 -8.25 -5.54
CA THR A 24 7.86 -8.71 -4.37
C THR A 24 8.63 -9.82 -3.64
N GLY A 25 8.28 -10.07 -2.37
CA GLY A 25 8.82 -11.23 -1.65
C GLY A 25 10.27 -11.06 -1.24
N ALA A 26 11.17 -11.75 -1.94
CA ALA A 26 12.57 -11.84 -1.59
C ALA A 26 13.31 -10.49 -1.58
N GLU A 27 13.01 -9.58 -2.52
CA GLU A 27 13.59 -8.23 -2.51
C GLU A 27 13.07 -7.36 -1.36
N TRP A 28 11.81 -7.56 -0.99
CA TRP A 28 11.21 -6.88 0.13
C TRP A 28 11.84 -7.32 1.45
N ASP A 29 11.91 -8.64 1.70
CA ASP A 29 12.45 -9.19 2.94
C ASP A 29 13.93 -8.84 3.14
N ARG A 30 14.68 -8.73 2.03
CA ARG A 30 16.05 -8.22 2.07
C ARG A 30 16.11 -6.72 2.36
N CYS A 31 15.22 -5.94 1.77
CA CYS A 31 15.25 -4.48 1.91
C CYS A 31 14.73 -4.03 3.28
N VAL A 32 13.72 -4.69 3.85
CA VAL A 32 13.13 -4.33 5.13
C VAL A 32 14.15 -4.41 6.28
N GLN A 33 15.15 -5.29 6.18
CA GLN A 33 16.27 -5.39 7.13
C GLN A 33 17.17 -4.15 7.15
N ASN A 34 17.13 -3.32 6.10
CA ASN A 34 17.93 -2.10 5.98
C ASN A 34 17.14 -0.84 6.32
N VAL A 35 15.86 -0.97 6.69
CA VAL A 35 15.03 0.19 7.04
C VAL A 35 15.53 0.75 8.37
N PRO A 36 15.87 2.05 8.44
CA PRO A 36 16.29 2.67 9.70
C PRO A 36 15.18 2.52 10.75
N GLU A 37 15.56 2.17 11.98
CA GLU A 37 14.60 1.98 13.08
C GLU A 37 13.73 3.24 13.32
N GLN A 38 14.29 4.43 13.07
CA GLN A 38 13.61 5.72 13.12
C GLN A 38 12.37 5.77 12.21
N VAL A 39 12.42 5.15 11.03
CA VAL A 39 11.31 5.10 10.07
C VAL A 39 10.13 4.32 10.66
N PHE A 40 10.40 3.19 11.31
CA PHE A 40 9.38 2.44 12.03
C PHE A 40 8.87 3.20 13.26
N ARG A 41 9.75 3.92 13.97
CA ARG A 41 9.39 4.69 15.17
C ARG A 41 8.46 5.86 14.87
N ASP A 42 8.74 6.61 13.80
CA ASP A 42 8.04 7.85 13.47
C ASP A 42 6.77 7.60 12.65
N SER A 43 6.75 6.53 11.85
CA SER A 43 5.71 6.29 10.84
C SER A 43 5.17 4.85 10.84
N GLY A 44 5.60 4.02 11.79
CA GLY A 44 5.15 2.64 11.92
C GLY A 44 5.46 1.80 10.68
N ARG A 45 4.64 0.77 10.45
CA ARG A 45 4.74 -0.08 9.26
C ARG A 45 4.57 0.67 7.94
N PHE A 46 3.77 1.73 7.90
CA PHE A 46 3.61 2.53 6.67
C PHE A 46 4.90 3.22 6.25
N GLY A 47 5.64 3.82 7.20
CA GLY A 47 6.93 4.42 6.91
C GLY A 47 7.92 3.40 6.40
N VAL A 48 7.92 2.20 6.98
CA VAL A 48 8.73 1.07 6.49
C VAL A 48 8.36 0.75 5.05
N ASP A 49 7.06 0.69 4.75
CA ASP A 49 6.62 0.29 3.43
C ASP A 49 6.95 1.32 2.34
N GLU A 50 6.71 2.60 2.63
CA GLU A 50 7.06 3.72 1.76
C GLU A 50 8.57 3.80 1.55
N TRP A 51 9.35 3.59 2.62
CA TRP A 51 10.81 3.61 2.54
C TRP A 51 11.33 2.51 1.63
N VAL A 52 10.84 1.27 1.79
CA VAL A 52 11.27 0.15 0.94
C VAL A 52 10.82 0.33 -0.50
N ALA A 53 9.60 0.81 -0.75
CA ALA A 53 9.14 1.14 -2.10
C ALA A 53 10.04 2.19 -2.76
N LYS A 54 10.40 3.24 -2.03
CA LYS A 54 11.23 4.34 -2.52
C LYS A 54 12.70 3.96 -2.73
N HIS A 55 13.28 3.15 -1.85
CA HIS A 55 14.73 2.89 -1.84
C HIS A 55 15.10 1.57 -2.51
N CYS A 56 14.17 0.63 -2.62
CA CYS A 56 14.41 -0.69 -3.20
C CYS A 56 13.48 -1.02 -4.36
N GLY A 57 12.49 -0.18 -4.68
CA GLY A 57 11.51 -0.47 -5.73
C GLY A 57 10.71 -1.75 -5.45
N ALA A 58 10.66 -2.16 -4.18
CA ALA A 58 10.00 -3.37 -3.74
C ALA A 58 8.73 -3.02 -2.99
N THR A 59 7.70 -3.84 -3.15
CA THR A 59 6.47 -3.73 -2.37
C THR A 59 6.31 -4.96 -1.52
N LYS A 60 5.73 -4.80 -0.33
CA LYS A 60 5.50 -5.91 0.58
C LYS A 60 4.81 -7.05 -0.15
N PRO A 61 5.33 -8.29 -0.10
CA PRO A 61 4.55 -9.42 -0.54
C PRO A 61 3.30 -9.46 0.34
N LEU A 62 2.13 -9.27 -0.26
CA LEU A 62 0.92 -9.83 0.32
C LEU A 62 1.17 -11.34 0.26
N GLU A 63 1.51 -11.99 1.38
CA GLU A 63 1.72 -13.44 1.40
C GLU A 63 0.50 -14.13 0.76
N GLY A 64 0.70 -14.73 -0.42
CA GLY A 64 -0.36 -15.36 -1.20
C GLY A 64 -1.50 -14.44 -1.68
N GLY A 65 -1.37 -13.11 -1.61
CA GLY A 65 -2.48 -12.17 -1.85
C GLY A 65 -3.52 -12.13 -0.73
N LYS A 66 -3.19 -12.68 0.44
CA LYS A 66 -4.11 -12.95 1.55
C LYS A 66 -3.69 -12.16 2.77
N MET A 67 -4.67 -11.60 3.47
CA MET A 67 -4.41 -10.82 4.68
C MET A 67 -4.37 -11.75 5.89
N ALA A 68 -3.32 -11.65 6.72
CA ALA A 68 -3.27 -12.39 7.97
C ALA A 68 -4.46 -12.01 8.86
N LYS A 69 -4.95 -12.94 9.69
CA LYS A 69 -6.10 -12.68 10.57
C LYS A 69 -5.86 -11.45 11.47
N ALA A 70 -4.66 -11.32 12.03
CA ALA A 70 -4.30 -10.18 12.89
C ALA A 70 -4.35 -8.84 12.14
N ASP A 71 -3.91 -8.81 10.88
CA ASP A 71 -3.97 -7.61 10.05
C ASP A 71 -5.44 -7.25 9.70
N CYS A 72 -6.28 -8.27 9.47
CA CYS A 72 -7.71 -8.08 9.26
C CYS A 72 -8.43 -7.54 10.50
N ASP A 73 -8.17 -8.14 11.66
CA ASP A 73 -8.70 -7.69 12.94
C ASP A 73 -8.30 -6.23 13.20
N ARG A 74 -7.04 -5.88 12.89
CA ARG A 74 -6.54 -4.51 13.02
C ARG A 74 -7.27 -3.52 12.11
N LEU A 75 -7.55 -3.88 10.86
CA LEU A 75 -8.36 -3.03 9.98
C LEU A 75 -9.79 -2.85 10.49
N PHE A 76 -10.38 -3.89 11.10
CA PHE A 76 -11.70 -3.78 11.68
C PHE A 76 -11.71 -2.88 12.92
N GLU A 77 -10.67 -2.93 13.76
CA GLU A 77 -10.49 -1.99 14.87
C GLU A 77 -10.41 -0.54 14.37
N ILE A 78 -9.68 -0.28 13.29
CA ILE A 78 -9.60 1.06 12.69
C ILE A 78 -10.98 1.53 12.23
N GLN A 79 -11.84 0.64 11.70
CA GLN A 79 -13.23 1.01 11.43
C GLN A 79 -14.03 1.35 12.69
N GLN A 80 -13.77 0.69 13.82
CA GLN A 80 -14.42 1.03 15.08
C GLN A 80 -13.95 2.40 15.57
N GLU A 81 -12.68 2.74 15.34
CA GLU A 81 -12.16 4.08 15.60
C GLU A 81 -12.86 5.13 14.73
N CYS A 82 -13.10 4.87 13.43
CA CYS A 82 -13.89 5.77 12.56
C CYS A 82 -15.25 6.11 13.18
N LYS A 83 -15.96 5.09 13.69
CA LYS A 83 -17.24 5.29 14.37
C LYS A 83 -17.10 6.05 15.69
N ARG A 84 -16.11 5.69 16.51
CA ARG A 84 -15.91 6.27 17.85
C ARG A 84 -15.57 7.76 17.79
N PHE A 85 -14.80 8.16 16.78
CA PHE A 85 -14.33 9.53 16.61
C PHE A 85 -15.16 10.32 15.60
N GLU A 86 -16.28 9.77 15.11
CA GLU A 86 -17.14 10.42 14.12
C GLU A 86 -16.32 10.92 12.90
N ALA A 87 -15.40 10.08 12.45
CA ALA A 87 -14.38 10.46 11.47
C ALA A 87 -14.99 10.74 10.08
N ASP A 88 -14.65 11.89 9.48
CA ASP A 88 -15.06 12.23 8.12
C ASP A 88 -14.33 11.37 7.06
N ASN A 89 -13.20 10.76 7.44
CA ASN A 89 -12.35 9.88 6.63
C ASN A 89 -11.18 9.36 7.48
N LEU A 90 -10.29 8.55 6.89
CA LEU A 90 -9.06 8.07 7.52
C LEU A 90 -8.10 9.18 7.98
N TRP A 91 -8.13 10.36 7.33
CA TRP A 91 -7.29 11.49 7.72
C TRP A 91 -7.71 12.14 9.03
N SER A 92 -8.97 11.93 9.44
CA SER A 92 -9.50 12.36 10.73
C SER A 92 -9.04 11.47 11.89
N LEU A 93 -8.42 10.32 11.60
CA LEU A 93 -7.86 9.42 12.60
C LEU A 93 -6.38 9.72 12.90
N SER A 94 -5.87 9.04 13.93
CA SER A 94 -4.45 9.12 14.28
C SER A 94 -3.53 8.70 13.12
N ASN A 95 -2.31 9.26 13.10
CA ASN A 95 -1.28 8.87 12.12
C ASN A 95 -1.00 7.35 12.16
N ALA A 96 -1.08 6.73 13.34
CA ALA A 96 -0.89 5.28 13.48
C ALA A 96 -2.02 4.49 12.83
N SER A 97 -3.27 4.91 12.98
CA SER A 97 -4.44 4.25 12.38
C SER A 97 -4.43 4.39 10.86
N ARG A 98 -4.19 5.62 10.38
CA ARG A 98 -4.04 5.91 8.94
C ARG A 98 -2.88 5.14 8.32
N GLY A 99 -1.71 5.14 8.97
CA GLY A 99 -0.54 4.40 8.53
C GLY A 99 -0.82 2.89 8.44
N ASN A 100 -1.44 2.31 9.48
CA ASN A 100 -1.80 0.89 9.45
C ASN A 100 -2.76 0.56 8.30
N ALA A 101 -3.81 1.36 8.08
CA ALA A 101 -4.73 1.14 6.94
C ALA A 101 -3.99 1.20 5.59
N ASN A 102 -3.15 2.22 5.39
CA ASN A 102 -2.37 2.39 4.16
C ASN A 102 -1.29 1.31 3.94
N SER A 103 -0.77 0.70 5.02
CA SER A 103 0.20 -0.42 4.93
C SER A 103 -0.46 -1.75 4.59
N LEU A 104 -1.77 -1.88 4.82
CA LEU A 104 -2.53 -3.12 4.65
C LEU A 104 -3.43 -3.10 3.41
N LEU A 105 -3.84 -1.93 2.96
CA LEU A 105 -4.70 -1.73 1.80
C LEU A 105 -4.07 -0.72 0.84
N ALA A 106 -4.27 -0.94 -0.47
CA ALA A 106 -3.83 -0.02 -1.51
C ALA A 106 -4.89 0.09 -2.62
N GLY A 107 -4.79 1.17 -3.40
CA GLY A 107 -5.67 1.45 -4.54
C GLY A 107 -7.16 1.38 -4.17
N GLN A 108 -7.94 0.69 -5.00
CA GLN A 108 -9.40 0.63 -4.84
C GLN A 108 -9.85 0.07 -3.47
N LYS A 109 -9.11 -0.87 -2.86
CA LYS A 109 -9.47 -1.39 -1.53
C LYS A 109 -9.28 -0.35 -0.43
N LEU A 110 -8.25 0.48 -0.53
CA LEU A 110 -8.02 1.58 0.41
C LEU A 110 -9.11 2.65 0.28
N GLU A 111 -9.46 3.03 -0.95
CA GLU A 111 -10.56 3.97 -1.21
C GLU A 111 -11.90 3.46 -0.66
N GLN A 112 -12.21 2.17 -0.88
CA GLN A 112 -13.43 1.56 -0.32
C GLN A 112 -13.43 1.53 1.21
N PHE A 113 -12.26 1.35 1.82
CA PHE A 113 -12.12 1.38 3.27
C PHE A 113 -12.31 2.81 3.82
N ASP A 114 -11.76 3.82 3.14
CA ASP A 114 -11.93 5.23 3.50
C ASP A 114 -13.39 5.69 3.38
N GLN A 115 -14.06 5.32 2.29
CA GLN A 115 -15.50 5.58 2.11
C GLN A 115 -16.35 4.90 3.19
N LEU A 116 -15.98 3.68 3.58
CA LEU A 116 -16.64 3.01 4.69
C LEU A 116 -16.39 3.80 5.98
N CYS A 117 -15.15 4.22 6.25
CA CYS A 117 -14.78 5.00 7.43
C CYS A 117 -15.65 6.25 7.57
N GLN A 118 -15.73 7.05 6.49
CA GLN A 118 -16.62 8.20 6.40
C GLN A 118 -18.08 7.79 6.69
N ALA A 119 -18.60 6.77 6.00
CA ALA A 119 -19.98 6.37 6.18
C ALA A 119 -20.30 6.00 7.65
N VAL A 120 -19.42 5.25 8.32
CA VAL A 120 -19.63 4.85 9.73
C VAL A 120 -19.43 6.03 10.69
N GLY A 121 -18.47 6.91 10.43
CA GLY A 121 -18.24 8.13 11.20
C GLY A 121 -19.45 9.06 11.19
N HIS A 122 -20.14 9.14 10.05
CA HIS A 122 -21.39 9.88 9.89
C HIS A 122 -22.64 9.09 10.34
N GLY A 123 -22.47 8.10 11.20
CA GLY A 123 -23.58 7.41 11.86
C GLY A 123 -24.22 6.25 11.08
N LYS A 124 -23.67 5.83 9.92
CA LYS A 124 -24.14 4.57 9.32
C LYS A 124 -23.80 3.38 10.21
N ALA A 125 -24.62 2.34 10.11
CA ALA A 125 -24.36 1.08 10.81
C ALA A 125 -23.01 0.49 10.38
N MET A 126 -22.20 0.14 11.37
CA MET A 126 -20.93 -0.55 11.14
C MET A 126 -21.21 -1.97 10.63
N PRO A 127 -20.48 -2.47 9.62
CA PRO A 127 -20.61 -3.85 9.20
C PRO A 127 -20.21 -4.80 10.34
N SER A 128 -20.81 -5.98 10.37
CA SER A 128 -20.34 -7.06 11.23
C SER A 128 -18.95 -7.53 10.81
N MET A 129 -18.20 -8.11 11.74
CA MET A 129 -16.86 -8.63 11.44
C MET A 129 -16.84 -9.64 10.27
N PRO A 130 -17.80 -10.59 10.15
CA PRO A 130 -17.87 -11.47 8.98
C PRO A 130 -18.04 -10.72 7.65
N SER A 131 -18.95 -9.74 7.59
CA SER A 131 -19.19 -8.95 6.37
C SER A 131 -18.00 -8.07 6.02
N PHE A 132 -17.33 -7.51 7.03
CA PHE A 132 -16.11 -6.74 6.85
C PHE A 132 -14.98 -7.60 6.28
N SER A 133 -14.72 -8.77 6.90
CA SER A 133 -13.66 -9.68 6.48
C SER A 133 -13.86 -10.19 5.06
N ALA A 134 -15.10 -10.48 4.64
CA ALA A 134 -15.41 -10.88 3.27
C ALA A 134 -15.03 -9.81 2.23
N ARG A 135 -15.11 -8.53 2.61
CA ARG A 135 -14.84 -7.40 1.72
C ARG A 135 -13.36 -7.03 1.65
N PHE A 136 -12.68 -7.01 2.79
CA PHE A 136 -11.30 -6.47 2.86
C PHE A 136 -10.23 -7.55 3.00
N CYS A 137 -10.52 -8.64 3.70
CA CYS A 137 -9.52 -9.57 4.21
C CYS A 137 -9.45 -10.90 3.44
N THR A 138 -9.52 -10.84 2.11
CA THR A 138 -9.60 -12.01 1.22
C THR A 138 -8.65 -13.14 1.64
N LYS A 139 -9.25 -14.32 1.84
CA LYS A 139 -8.68 -15.56 2.38
C LYS A 139 -7.76 -16.30 1.45
#